data_AF-A0A350LRJ4-F1
#
_entry.id   AF-A0A350LRJ4-F1
#
_cell.length_a   1.000
_cell.length_b   1.000
_cell.length_c   1.000
_cell.angle_alpha   90.00
_cell.angle_beta   90.00
_cell.angle_gamma   90.00
#
_symmetry.space_group_name_H-M   'P 1'
#
loop_
_entity.id
_entity.type
_entity.pdbx_description
1 polymer ?
#
loop_
_entity_poly.entity_id
_entity_poly.type
_entity_poly.pdbx_seq_one_letter_code
_entity_poly.pdbx_strand_id
1 'polypeptide(L)' 'HYRPVKVHLVENEDTLKPMGASYKMNVEWAFLTRLRDVGRETAAAWLDSCFDRIGEESTVDLRTMFQGIGAEHQG' A
#
# COMPACT_ATOMS: atom_id res chain seq x y z
N HIS A 1 -12.40 -2.14 -27.15
CA HIS A 1 -11.06 -2.72 -26.86
C HIS A 1 -10.78 -2.47 -25.37
N TYR A 2 -10.76 -3.51 -24.55
CA TYR A 2 -10.52 -3.37 -23.10
C TYR A 2 -9.02 -3.30 -22.84
N ARG A 3 -8.54 -2.28 -22.12
CA ARG A 3 -7.14 -2.17 -21.72
C ARG A 3 -7.01 -2.69 -20.29
N PRO A 4 -6.12 -3.67 -20.02
CA PRO A 4 -5.92 -4.14 -18.66
C PRO A 4 -5.45 -2.98 -17.78
N VAL A 5 -6.06 -2.86 -16.58
CA VAL A 5 -5.66 -1.88 -15.58
C VAL A 5 -4.32 -2.30 -14.99
N LYS A 6 -3.34 -1.38 -14.98
CA LYS A 6 -2.03 -1.59 -14.33
C LYS A 6 -2.13 -1.04 -12.91
N VAL A 7 -1.95 -1.90 -11.92
CA VAL A 7 -2.10 -1.53 -10.51
C VAL A 7 -0.74 -1.45 -9.85
N HIS A 8 -0.55 -0.35 -9.12
CA HIS A 8 0.68 -0.03 -8.42
C HIS A 8 0.35 0.20 -6.95
N LEU A 9 0.94 -0.61 -6.08
CA LEU A 9 0.72 -0.54 -4.63
C LEU A 9 1.99 -0.05 -3.95
N VAL A 10 1.86 1.04 -3.20
CA VAL A 10 2.86 1.51 -2.24
C VAL A 10 2.35 1.15 -0.86
N GLU A 11 3.04 0.26 -0.17
CA GLU A 11 2.64 -0.20 1.17
C GLU A 11 3.85 -0.33 2.11
N ASN A 12 3.57 -0.31 3.41
CA ASN A 12 4.57 -0.55 4.45
C ASN A 12 3.90 -1.21 5.64
N GLU A 13 3.34 -2.39 5.38
CA GLU A 13 2.57 -3.13 6.38
C GLU A 13 3.45 -3.50 7.59
N ASP A 14 4.72 -3.83 7.36
CA ASP A 14 5.69 -4.16 8.41
C ASP A 14 5.94 -3.01 9.39
N THR A 15 5.93 -1.76 8.92
CA THR A 15 6.06 -0.59 9.82
C THR A 15 4.75 -0.23 10.51
N LEU A 16 3.61 -0.45 9.84
CA LEU A 16 2.30 -0.05 10.36
C LEU A 16 1.67 -1.09 11.30
N LYS A 17 1.86 -2.39 11.06
CA LYS A 17 1.32 -3.49 11.89
C LYS A 17 1.69 -3.35 13.38
N PRO A 18 2.95 -3.08 13.75
CA PRO A 18 3.36 -2.97 15.15
C PRO A 18 2.71 -1.79 15.89
N MET A 19 2.21 -0.77 15.18
CA MET A 19 1.56 0.38 15.81
C MET A 19 0.19 0.03 16.43
N GLY A 20 -0.43 -1.10 16.04
CA GLY A 20 -1.65 -1.63 16.66
C GLY A 20 -2.96 -0.95 16.24
N ALA A 21 -4.04 -1.08 16.99
CA ALA A 21 -5.30 -0.39 16.66
C ALA A 21 -5.36 1.03 17.27
N SER A 22 -4.67 1.24 18.38
CA SER A 22 -4.71 2.47 19.17
C SER A 22 -4.09 3.68 18.47
N TYR A 23 -3.10 3.50 17.60
CA TYR A 23 -2.49 4.61 16.86
C TYR A 23 -3.48 5.32 15.92
N LYS A 24 -4.57 4.65 15.50
CA LYS A 24 -5.57 5.22 14.57
C LYS A 24 -6.30 6.43 15.16
N MET A 25 -6.37 6.50 16.49
CA MET A 25 -6.97 7.63 17.22
C MET A 25 -5.92 8.63 17.72
N ASN A 26 -4.64 8.41 17.42
CA ASN A 26 -3.57 9.30 17.83
C ASN A 26 -3.46 10.49 16.86
N VAL A 27 -3.79 11.67 17.36
CA VAL A 27 -3.77 12.93 16.61
C VAL A 27 -2.65 13.87 17.07
N GLU A 28 -1.72 13.38 17.88
CA GLU A 28 -0.55 14.16 18.31
C GLU A 28 0.29 14.58 17.09
N TRP A 29 0.66 15.85 17.03
CA TRP A 29 1.39 16.40 15.87
C TRP A 29 2.71 15.66 15.59
N ALA A 30 3.43 15.28 16.65
CA ALA A 30 4.66 14.49 16.53
C ALA A 30 4.41 13.13 15.88
N PHE A 31 3.30 12.48 16.22
CA PHE A 31 2.91 11.21 15.62
C PHE A 31 2.53 11.36 14.14
N LEU A 32 1.71 12.37 13.81
CA LEU A 32 1.33 12.65 12.43
C LEU A 32 2.54 13.01 11.55
N THR A 33 3.48 13.77 12.10
CA THR A 33 4.75 14.12 11.44
C THR A 33 5.58 12.86 11.16
N ARG A 34 5.72 11.97 12.15
CA ARG A 34 6.39 10.67 11.97
C ARG A 34 5.71 9.83 10.88
N LEU A 35 4.37 9.73 10.89
CA LEU A 35 3.63 8.95 9.91
C LEU A 35 3.83 9.49 8.49
N ARG A 36 3.83 10.82 8.33
CA ARG A 36 4.14 11.49 7.06
C ARG A 36 5.54 11.15 6.57
N ASP A 37 6.53 11.18 7.47
CA ASP A 37 7.93 10.94 7.10
C ASP A 37 8.15 9.47 6.71
N VAL A 38 7.59 8.52 7.46
CA VAL A 38 7.55 7.09 7.10
C VAL A 38 6.91 6.87 5.72
N GLY A 39 5.80 7.56 5.44
CA GLY A 39 5.14 7.47 4.13
C GLY A 39 6.01 7.96 2.97
N ARG A 40 6.78 9.04 3.18
CA ARG A 40 7.71 9.57 2.17
C ARG A 40 8.90 8.65 1.94
N GLU A 41 9.49 8.13 3.00
CA GLU A 41 10.59 7.15 2.92
C GLU A 41 10.14 5.89 2.17
N THR A 42 8.95 5.38 2.49
CA THR A 42 8.34 4.24 1.80
C THR A 42 8.16 4.52 0.31
N ALA A 43 7.58 5.68 -0.04
CA ALA A 43 7.37 6.06 -1.43
C ALA A 43 8.68 6.23 -2.20
N ALA A 44 9.71 6.79 -1.58
CA ALA A 44 11.03 6.92 -2.20
C ALA A 44 11.65 5.54 -2.51
N ALA A 45 11.68 4.63 -1.53
CA ALA A 45 12.19 3.28 -1.74
C ALA A 45 11.38 2.49 -2.77
N TRP A 46 10.06 2.71 -2.82
CA TRP A 46 9.22 2.13 -3.85
C TRP A 46 9.56 2.66 -5.24
N LEU A 47 9.77 3.98 -5.40
CA LEU A 47 10.17 4.57 -6.68
C LEU A 47 11.52 4.00 -7.14
N ASP A 48 12.50 3.87 -6.25
CA ASP A 48 13.82 3.31 -6.58
C ASP A 48 13.74 1.88 -7.16
N SER A 49 12.71 1.12 -6.81
CA SER A 49 12.56 -0.28 -7.23
C SER A 49 11.49 -0.51 -8.30
N CYS A 50 10.52 0.40 -8.44
CA CYS A 50 9.31 0.16 -9.24
C CYS A 50 9.01 1.24 -10.27
N PHE A 51 9.75 2.36 -10.32
CA PHE A 51 9.44 3.47 -11.22
C PHE A 51 9.33 3.05 -12.69
N ASP A 52 10.29 2.24 -13.18
CA ASP A 52 10.32 1.79 -14.57
C ASP A 52 9.14 0.87 -14.96
N ARG A 53 8.42 0.34 -13.97
CA ARG A 53 7.26 -0.54 -14.18
C ARG A 53 5.99 0.27 -14.39
N ILE A 54 5.98 1.55 -14.00
CA ILE A 54 4.80 2.42 -14.11
C ILE A 54 4.37 2.55 -15.56
N GLY A 55 3.13 2.16 -15.82
CA GLY A 55 2.59 2.23 -17.18
C GLY A 55 3.04 1.09 -18.09
N GLU A 56 3.94 0.19 -17.65
CA GLU A 56 4.42 -1.00 -18.36
C GLU A 56 3.82 -2.30 -17.81
N GLU A 57 3.79 -2.48 -16.49
CA GLU A 57 3.18 -3.64 -15.84
C GLU A 57 2.70 -3.32 -14.42
N SER A 58 1.80 -4.13 -13.86
CA SER A 58 1.39 -3.97 -12.45
C SER A 58 2.55 -4.31 -11.51
N THR A 59 2.69 -3.58 -10.40
CA THR A 59 3.69 -3.94 -9.37
C THR A 59 3.19 -4.98 -8.38
N VAL A 60 1.92 -5.35 -8.48
CA VAL A 60 1.27 -6.36 -7.65
C VAL A 60 0.44 -7.31 -8.49
N ASP A 61 0.29 -8.54 -7.98
CA ASP A 61 -0.65 -9.52 -8.49
C ASP A 61 -1.92 -9.52 -7.63
N LEU A 62 -2.97 -8.87 -8.14
CA LEU A 62 -4.27 -8.82 -7.46
C LEU A 62 -4.90 -10.21 -7.29
N ARG A 63 -4.66 -11.15 -8.21
CA ARG A 63 -5.23 -12.49 -8.05
C ARG A 63 -4.63 -13.15 -6.82
N THR A 64 -3.32 -13.06 -6.66
CA THR A 64 -2.63 -13.62 -5.50
C THR A 64 -3.01 -12.89 -4.22
N MET A 65 -3.06 -11.55 -4.22
CA MET A 65 -3.46 -10.77 -3.05
C MET A 65 -4.88 -11.10 -2.55
N PHE A 66 -5.81 -11.34 -3.47
CA PHE A 66 -7.23 -11.56 -3.16
C PHE A 66 -7.67 -13.03 -3.23
N GLN A 67 -6.72 -13.97 -3.32
CA GLN A 67 -7.01 -15.41 -3.23
C GLN A 67 -7.62 -15.73 -1.85
N GLY A 68 -8.86 -16.20 -1.83
CA GLY A 68 -9.57 -16.62 -0.61
C GLY A 68 -10.66 -15.66 -0.10
N ILE A 69 -10.83 -14.49 -0.71
CA ILE A 69 -11.79 -13.46 -0.25
C ILE A 69 -13.18 -13.60 -0.91
N GLY A 70 -13.40 -14.68 -1.67
CA GLY A 70 -14.53 -14.85 -2.59
C GLY A 70 -15.84 -15.38 -1.98
N ALA A 71 -15.89 -15.75 -0.70
CA ALA A 71 -17.11 -16.33 -0.11
C ALA A 71 -17.95 -15.35 0.73
N GLU A 72 -17.40 -14.23 1.19
CA GLU A 72 -18.07 -13.38 2.21
C GLU A 72 -18.48 -11.98 1.73
N HIS A 73 -18.23 -11.62 0.46
CA HIS A 73 -18.57 -10.30 -0.08
C HIS A 73 -19.49 -10.38 -1.33
N GLN A 74 -20.55 -11.18 -1.26
CA GLN A 74 -21.74 -10.95 -2.08
C GLN A 74 -22.78 -10.22 -1.23
N GLY A 75 -22.85 -8.90 -1.40
CA GLY A 75 -23.96 -8.04 -1.00
C GLY A 75 -24.35 -7.18 -2.19
#